data_AF-A0A1B0BF29-F1
#
_entry.id   AF-A0A1B0BF29-F1
#
_cell.length_a   1.000
_cell.length_b   1.000
_cell.length_c   1.000
_cell.angle_alpha   90.00
_cell.angle_beta   90.00
_cell.angle_gamma   90.00
#
_symmetry.space_group_name_H-M   'P 1'
#
loop_
_entity.id
_entity.type
_entity.pdbx_description
1 polymer ?
#
loop_
_entity_poly.entity_id
_entity_poly.type
_entity_poly.pdbx_seq_one_letter_code
_entity_poly.pdbx_strand_id
1 'polypeptide(L)'
;MSEEQKLDNGPAGLLDSETIADGIESDDGTEEITAQKVLEFLETAWTNEMSAPEILMHQSEMIELMMGQIAHMEENMKDLNKNDFRYVAHQMELERIRYIMVSYLRCRLRKIENFTQHILNEESVREPDEKRLSQEETKFAKEYYENMETCFQQVALQYMPNMQRSEADQRIVRPNLMSHVFIKAKVSVPSVVVGVDDEEVDLAANSQHIIPYQLIADLIHKNQVKLI
;
A
#
# COMPACT_ATOMS: atom_id res chain seq x y z
N MET A 1 -33.18 32.14 -69.62
CA MET A 1 -33.77 31.00 -70.35
C MET A 1 -33.35 29.74 -69.62
N SER A 2 -34.33 28.89 -69.37
CA SER A 2 -34.29 27.58 -68.71
C SER A 2 -33.32 26.59 -69.35
N GLU A 3 -32.75 25.67 -68.56
CA GLU A 3 -33.04 24.22 -68.61
C GLU A 3 -32.01 23.41 -67.82
N GLU A 4 -32.53 22.49 -67.01
CA GLU A 4 -31.82 21.38 -66.38
C GLU A 4 -31.46 20.31 -67.42
N GLN A 5 -30.37 19.55 -67.23
CA GLN A 5 -30.42 18.08 -67.23
C GLN A 5 -29.11 17.42 -66.78
N LYS A 6 -29.28 16.44 -65.87
CA LYS A 6 -28.30 15.44 -65.42
C LYS A 6 -28.02 14.39 -66.51
N LEU A 7 -26.81 13.81 -66.47
CA LEU A 7 -26.50 12.38 -66.26
C LEU A 7 -25.13 12.07 -66.92
N ASP A 8 -24.17 11.53 -66.19
CA ASP A 8 -23.80 10.11 -66.32
C ASP A 8 -22.81 9.67 -65.23
N ASN A 9 -23.00 8.43 -64.79
CA ASN A 9 -22.31 7.69 -63.74
C ASN A 9 -21.10 6.93 -64.29
N GLY A 10 -20.09 6.70 -63.45
CA GLY A 10 -19.22 5.52 -63.54
C GLY A 10 -17.73 5.78 -63.30
N PRO A 11 -16.97 4.77 -62.84
CA PRO A 11 -16.57 4.72 -61.43
C PRO A 11 -15.05 4.71 -61.18
N ALA A 12 -14.71 5.02 -59.94
CA ALA A 12 -13.61 4.49 -59.13
C ALA A 12 -12.26 4.20 -59.83
N GLY A 13 -11.33 5.16 -59.69
CA GLY A 13 -9.90 4.93 -59.79
C GLY A 13 -9.18 5.54 -58.58
N LEU A 14 -8.44 4.69 -57.86
CA LEU A 14 -7.25 4.93 -57.03
C LEU A 14 -7.08 6.32 -56.37
N LEU A 15 -7.18 6.42 -55.04
CA LEU A 15 -6.03 6.31 -54.11
C LEU A 15 -4.95 7.38 -54.37
N ASP A 16 -5.00 8.46 -53.59
CA ASP A 16 -3.95 8.77 -52.60
C ASP A 16 -4.21 10.17 -52.00
N SER A 17 -4.82 10.18 -50.81
CA SER A 17 -4.81 11.32 -49.91
C SER A 17 -4.64 10.76 -48.51
N GLU A 18 -3.38 10.56 -48.11
CA GLU A 18 -2.99 10.30 -46.73
C GLU A 18 -3.51 11.42 -45.84
N THR A 19 -4.67 11.19 -45.25
CA THR A 19 -5.12 11.89 -44.06
C THR A 19 -4.66 11.01 -42.91
N ILE A 20 -3.54 11.39 -42.28
CA ILE A 20 -3.10 10.81 -41.02
C ILE A 20 -4.12 11.27 -39.97
N ALA A 21 -5.18 10.48 -39.83
CA ALA A 21 -6.08 10.54 -38.70
C ALA A 21 -5.31 9.93 -37.52
N ASP A 22 -4.89 10.82 -36.62
CA ASP A 22 -4.36 10.50 -35.30
C ASP A 22 -5.50 9.86 -34.48
N GLY A 23 -5.72 8.57 -34.76
CA GLY A 23 -6.54 7.70 -33.96
C GLY A 23 -5.78 7.44 -32.67
N ILE A 24 -6.22 8.09 -31.60
CA ILE A 24 -5.87 7.74 -30.23
C ILE A 24 -6.23 6.27 -30.06
N GLU A 25 -5.26 5.39 -30.26
CA GLU A 25 -5.31 4.04 -29.75
C GLU A 25 -5.41 4.19 -28.23
N SER A 26 -6.63 3.98 -27.76
CA SER A 26 -6.92 3.64 -26.38
C SER A 26 -6.04 2.45 -26.02
N ASP A 27 -4.89 2.73 -25.42
CA ASP A 27 -4.08 1.78 -24.67
C ASP A 27 -4.92 1.30 -23.48
N ASP A 28 -5.82 0.36 -23.75
CA ASP A 28 -6.43 -0.49 -22.73
C ASP A 28 -5.38 -1.52 -22.29
N GLY A 29 -4.31 -0.99 -21.70
CA GLY A 29 -3.19 -1.71 -21.13
C GLY A 29 -3.63 -2.39 -19.85
N THR A 30 -4.31 -3.52 -19.98
CA THR A 30 -4.30 -4.54 -18.94
C THR A 30 -2.90 -5.13 -18.89
N GLU A 31 -1.94 -4.36 -18.36
CA GLU A 31 -0.59 -4.83 -18.07
C GLU A 31 -0.72 -6.08 -17.19
N GLU A 32 -0.34 -7.24 -17.71
CA GLU A 32 -0.32 -8.47 -16.92
C GLU A 32 0.57 -8.24 -15.69
N ILE A 33 -0.04 -8.19 -14.51
CA ILE A 33 0.66 -7.99 -13.24
C ILE A 33 1.61 -9.18 -13.04
N THR A 34 2.88 -8.98 -13.39
CA THR A 34 3.90 -10.03 -13.28
C THR A 34 4.28 -10.23 -11.81
N ALA A 35 4.66 -11.45 -11.41
CA ALA A 35 5.10 -11.75 -10.04
C ALA A 35 6.23 -10.82 -9.55
N GLN A 36 7.14 -10.42 -10.45
CA GLN A 36 8.20 -9.46 -10.16
C GLN A 36 7.65 -8.08 -9.77
N LYS A 37 6.58 -7.64 -10.43
CA LYS A 37 5.96 -6.33 -10.16
C LYS A 37 5.25 -6.31 -8.81
N VAL A 38 4.58 -7.41 -8.46
CA VAL A 38 3.97 -7.60 -7.14
C VAL A 38 5.04 -7.56 -6.05
N LEU A 39 6.19 -8.20 -6.28
CA LEU A 39 7.31 -8.18 -5.33
C LEU A 39 7.86 -6.76 -5.12
N GLU A 40 8.11 -6.00 -6.18
CA GLU A 40 8.58 -4.60 -6.09
C GLU A 40 7.60 -3.70 -5.31
N PHE A 41 6.30 -3.91 -5.54
CA PHE A 41 5.26 -3.21 -4.83
C PHE A 41 5.27 -3.58 -3.34
N LEU A 42 5.34 -4.87 -3.03
CA LEU A 42 5.35 -5.36 -1.65
C LEU A 42 6.60 -4.92 -0.89
N GLU A 43 7.77 -4.87 -1.54
CA GLU A 43 9.00 -4.31 -0.95
C GLU A 43 8.84 -2.84 -0.59
N THR A 44 8.15 -2.07 -1.44
CA THR A 44 7.86 -0.66 -1.16
C THR A 44 6.88 -0.52 0.00
N ALA A 45 5.80 -1.28 0.01
CA ALA A 45 4.84 -1.31 1.11
C ALA A 45 5.52 -1.73 2.42
N TRP A 46 6.40 -2.72 2.38
CA TRP A 46 7.20 -3.17 3.53
C TRP A 46 8.14 -2.09 4.06
N THR A 47 8.89 -1.42 3.18
CA THR A 47 9.77 -0.32 3.60
C THR A 47 8.96 0.81 4.24
N ASN A 48 7.84 1.17 3.62
CA ASN A 48 6.96 2.21 4.12
C ASN A 48 6.37 1.86 5.49
N GLU A 49 5.90 0.62 5.67
CA GLU A 49 5.36 0.16 6.93
C GLU A 49 6.43 0.14 8.03
N MET A 50 7.67 -0.25 7.72
CA MET A 50 8.77 -0.25 8.70
C MET A 50 9.14 1.15 9.19
N SER A 51 9.10 2.16 8.32
CA SER A 51 9.52 3.52 8.64
C SER A 51 8.37 4.46 9.07
N ALA A 52 7.10 4.07 8.87
CA ALA A 52 5.95 4.88 9.27
C ALA A 52 5.64 4.74 10.77
N PRO A 53 5.30 5.85 11.48
CA PRO A 53 4.91 5.80 12.90
C PRO A 53 3.51 5.24 13.13
N GLU A 54 2.60 5.39 12.15
CA GLU A 54 1.24 4.85 12.19
C GLU A 54 1.08 3.58 11.34
N ILE A 55 -0.07 2.92 11.44
CA ILE A 55 -0.44 1.79 10.59
C ILE A 55 -0.88 2.29 9.21
N LEU A 56 -0.33 1.71 8.14
CA LEU A 56 -0.70 2.03 6.76
C LEU A 56 -1.81 1.11 6.24
N MET A 57 -2.30 1.37 5.02
CA MET A 57 -3.29 0.52 4.36
C MET A 57 -2.75 -0.89 4.10
N HIS A 58 -3.47 -1.90 4.56
CA HIS A 58 -3.12 -3.30 4.32
C HIS A 58 -3.18 -3.64 2.83
N GLN A 59 -2.25 -4.48 2.36
CA GLN A 59 -2.11 -4.87 0.95
C GLN A 59 -2.58 -6.33 0.76
N SER A 60 -3.85 -6.62 1.07
CA SER A 60 -4.38 -8.00 1.12
C SER A 60 -4.21 -8.69 -0.22
N GLU A 61 -4.62 -8.03 -1.30
CA GLU A 61 -4.55 -8.55 -2.67
C GLU A 61 -3.12 -8.96 -3.04
N MET A 62 -2.14 -8.08 -2.76
CA MET A 62 -0.74 -8.33 -3.11
C MET A 62 -0.16 -9.49 -2.30
N ILE A 63 -0.56 -9.63 -1.03
CA ILE A 63 -0.16 -10.74 -0.18
C ILE A 63 -0.76 -12.05 -0.68
N GLU A 64 -2.05 -12.07 -1.01
CA GLU A 64 -2.73 -13.25 -1.57
C GLU A 64 -2.11 -13.70 -2.89
N LEU A 65 -1.84 -12.74 -3.80
CA LEU A 65 -1.13 -13.00 -5.05
C LEU A 65 0.23 -13.63 -4.79
N MET A 66 1.05 -13.06 -3.89
CA MET A 66 2.37 -13.60 -3.58
C MET A 66 2.30 -14.98 -2.90
N MET A 67 1.31 -15.23 -2.03
CA MET A 67 1.10 -16.56 -1.46
C MET A 67 0.79 -17.61 -2.54
N GLY A 68 -0.07 -17.26 -3.50
CA GLY A 68 -0.37 -18.13 -4.65
C GLY A 68 0.87 -18.42 -5.50
N GLN A 69 1.69 -17.40 -5.79
CA GLN A 69 2.94 -17.55 -6.54
C GLN A 69 3.95 -18.44 -5.80
N ILE A 70 4.10 -18.27 -4.49
CA ILE A 70 4.96 -19.12 -3.66
C ILE A 70 4.50 -20.58 -3.73
N ALA A 71 3.20 -20.84 -3.57
CA ALA A 71 2.66 -22.20 -3.62
C ALA A 71 2.90 -22.88 -4.98
N HIS A 72 2.68 -22.15 -6.08
CA HIS A 72 2.93 -22.66 -7.42
C HIS A 72 4.42 -22.93 -7.67
N MET A 73 5.32 -22.05 -7.22
CA MET A 73 6.76 -22.28 -7.31
C MET A 73 7.20 -23.48 -6.46
N GLU A 74 6.66 -23.65 -5.25
CA GLU A 74 6.95 -24.79 -4.38
C GLU A 74 6.50 -26.12 -5.01
N GLU A 75 5.35 -26.14 -5.69
CA GLU A 75 4.88 -27.33 -6.41
C GLU A 75 5.81 -27.68 -7.57
N ASN A 76 6.13 -26.71 -8.43
CA ASN A 76 7.04 -26.91 -9.56
C ASN A 76 8.42 -27.41 -9.10
N MET A 77 8.89 -26.93 -7.95
CA MET A 77 10.17 -27.34 -7.36
C MET A 77 10.20 -28.79 -6.87
N LYS A 78 9.06 -29.44 -6.62
CA LYS A 78 9.04 -30.86 -6.21
C LYS A 78 9.51 -31.79 -7.32
N ASP A 79 9.29 -31.40 -8.58
CA ASP A 79 9.67 -32.18 -9.75
C ASP A 79 11.11 -31.90 -10.22
N LEU A 80 11.76 -30.87 -9.65
CA LEU A 80 13.14 -30.49 -9.96
C LEU A 80 14.15 -31.37 -9.20
N ASN A 81 15.26 -31.70 -9.87
CA ASN A 81 16.37 -32.41 -9.25
C ASN A 81 17.09 -31.53 -8.22
N LYS A 82 17.27 -32.02 -6.99
CA LYS A 82 17.92 -31.27 -5.89
C LYS A 82 19.37 -30.86 -6.16
N ASN A 83 20.06 -31.58 -7.04
CA ASN A 83 21.44 -31.27 -7.45
C ASN A 83 21.52 -30.27 -8.62
N ASP A 84 20.38 -29.84 -9.17
CA ASP A 84 20.34 -28.79 -10.18
C ASP A 84 20.53 -27.41 -9.53
N PHE A 85 21.34 -26.57 -10.15
CA PHE A 85 21.54 -25.18 -9.75
C PHE A 85 20.21 -24.40 -9.72
N ARG A 86 19.27 -24.71 -10.62
CA ARG A 86 17.94 -24.08 -10.66
C ARG A 86 17.15 -24.31 -9.38
N TYR A 87 17.23 -25.51 -8.81
CA TYR A 87 16.56 -25.83 -7.55
C TYR A 87 17.07 -24.92 -6.41
N VAL A 88 18.39 -24.78 -6.29
CA VAL A 88 19.01 -23.93 -5.26
C VAL A 88 18.62 -22.46 -5.47
N ALA A 89 18.66 -21.95 -6.70
CA ALA A 89 18.29 -20.58 -7.00
C ALA A 89 16.83 -20.27 -6.65
N HIS A 90 15.89 -21.14 -7.03
CA HIS A 90 14.48 -20.98 -6.67
C HIS A 90 14.26 -21.08 -5.16
N GLN A 91 14.98 -21.97 -4.46
CA GLN A 91 14.87 -22.08 -3.01
C GLN A 91 15.29 -20.79 -2.29
N MET A 92 16.44 -20.22 -2.68
CA MET A 92 16.94 -18.98 -2.12
C MET A 92 15.97 -17.81 -2.36
N GLU A 93 15.37 -17.76 -3.55
CA GLU A 93 14.40 -16.72 -3.89
C GLU A 93 13.11 -16.85 -3.08
N LEU A 94 12.59 -18.08 -2.93
CA LEU A 94 11.42 -18.34 -2.07
C LEU A 94 11.66 -17.94 -0.62
N GLU A 95 12.85 -18.23 -0.08
CA GLU A 95 13.23 -17.81 1.27
C GLU A 95 13.28 -16.28 1.39
N ARG A 96 13.82 -15.57 0.39
CA ARG A 96 13.85 -14.10 0.36
C ARG A 96 12.44 -13.50 0.35
N ILE A 97 11.57 -13.99 -0.53
CA ILE A 97 10.18 -13.51 -0.63
C ILE A 97 9.42 -13.77 0.67
N ARG A 98 9.54 -15.00 1.22
CA ARG A 98 8.90 -15.36 2.49
C ARG A 98 9.39 -14.46 3.63
N TYR A 99 10.67 -14.12 3.66
CA TYR A 99 11.22 -13.19 4.65
C TYR A 99 10.54 -11.81 4.57
N ILE A 100 10.42 -11.24 3.37
CA ILE A 100 9.79 -9.92 3.17
C ILE A 100 8.33 -9.94 3.66
N MET A 101 7.55 -10.93 3.22
CA MET A 101 6.14 -11.09 3.64
C MET A 101 6.00 -11.21 5.16
N VAL A 102 6.79 -12.09 5.77
CA VAL A 102 6.73 -12.33 7.21
C VAL A 102 7.18 -11.09 7.98
N SER A 103 8.20 -10.38 7.49
CA SER A 103 8.69 -9.13 8.10
C SER A 103 7.63 -8.03 8.05
N TYR A 104 6.95 -7.88 6.91
CA TYR A 104 5.81 -6.96 6.75
C TYR A 104 4.69 -7.25 7.75
N LEU A 105 4.21 -8.50 7.79
CA LEU A 105 3.12 -8.89 8.69
C LEU A 105 3.51 -8.74 10.17
N ARG A 106 4.74 -9.08 10.54
CA ARG A 106 5.24 -8.89 11.91
C ARG A 106 5.34 -7.42 12.31
N CYS A 107 5.78 -6.55 11.39
CA CYS A 107 5.83 -5.12 11.63
C CYS A 107 4.43 -4.57 11.94
N ARG A 108 3.44 -4.95 11.12
CA ARG A 108 2.04 -4.56 11.31
C ARG A 108 1.46 -5.07 12.62
N LEU A 109 1.63 -6.36 12.92
CA LEU A 109 1.17 -6.93 14.19
C LEU A 109 1.75 -6.19 15.40
N ARG A 110 3.05 -5.84 15.37
CA ARG A 110 3.66 -5.05 16.44
C ARG A 110 3.02 -3.67 16.60
N LYS A 111 2.71 -2.98 15.49
CA LYS A 111 2.00 -1.70 15.55
C LYS A 111 0.58 -1.85 16.08
N ILE A 112 -0.13 -2.90 15.66
CA ILE A 112 -1.47 -3.23 16.14
C ILE A 112 -1.44 -3.50 17.64
N GLU A 113 -0.50 -4.30 18.14
CA GLU A 113 -0.34 -4.58 19.58
C GLU A 113 -0.02 -3.33 20.41
N ASN A 114 0.76 -2.40 19.87
CA ASN A 114 1.15 -1.17 20.57
C ASN A 114 0.02 -0.12 20.59
N PHE A 115 -0.76 -0.02 19.51
CA PHE A 115 -1.75 1.04 19.30
C PHE A 115 -3.19 0.48 19.18
N THR A 116 -3.48 -0.68 19.79
CA THR A 116 -4.73 -1.44 19.58
C THR A 116 -5.99 -0.58 19.69
N GLN A 117 -6.16 0.11 20.82
CA GLN A 117 -7.37 0.88 21.10
C GLN A 117 -7.49 2.11 20.17
N HIS A 118 -6.37 2.76 19.87
CA HIS A 118 -6.34 3.89 18.95
C HIS A 118 -6.76 3.47 17.54
N ILE A 119 -6.18 2.37 17.04
CA ILE A 119 -6.48 1.84 15.70
C ILE A 119 -7.94 1.39 15.61
N LEU A 120 -8.46 0.67 16.62
CA LEU A 120 -9.85 0.23 16.64
C LEU A 120 -10.85 1.41 16.61
N ASN A 121 -10.52 2.50 17.32
CA ASN A 121 -11.34 3.72 17.29
C ASN A 121 -11.34 4.36 15.90
N GLU A 122 -10.19 4.46 15.24
CA GLU A 122 -10.12 4.98 13.87
C GLU A 122 -10.86 4.11 12.86
N GLU A 123 -10.68 2.78 12.94
CA GLU A 123 -11.37 1.81 12.08
C GLU A 123 -12.89 1.83 12.25
N SER A 124 -13.40 2.25 13.42
CA SER A 124 -14.85 2.40 13.63
C SER A 124 -15.43 3.65 12.96
N VAL A 125 -14.60 4.66 12.70
CA VAL A 125 -14.99 5.95 12.10
C VAL A 125 -14.78 5.95 10.59
N ARG A 126 -13.78 5.21 10.09
CA ARG A 126 -13.46 5.10 8.66
C ARG A 126 -14.55 4.36 7.88
N GLU A 127 -14.76 4.81 6.64
CA GLU A 127 -15.61 4.13 5.66
C GLU A 127 -15.03 2.74 5.29
N PRO A 128 -15.86 1.78 4.83
CA PRO A 128 -15.42 0.41 4.58
C PRO A 128 -14.29 0.31 3.54
N ASP A 129 -14.25 1.20 2.55
CA ASP A 129 -13.25 1.21 1.49
C ASP A 129 -11.92 1.84 1.93
N GLU A 130 -11.90 2.56 3.06
CA GLU A 130 -10.71 3.23 3.60
C GLU A 130 -10.12 2.50 4.82
N LYS A 131 -10.60 1.28 5.09
CA LYS A 131 -10.10 0.45 6.18
C LYS A 131 -8.65 0.08 5.93
N ARG A 132 -7.83 0.31 6.96
CA ARG A 132 -6.39 0.06 6.92
C ARG A 132 -6.04 -1.34 7.40
N LEU A 133 -6.93 -2.01 8.13
CA LEU A 133 -6.72 -3.37 8.63
C LEU A 133 -7.34 -4.43 7.73
N SER A 134 -6.68 -5.60 7.67
CA SER A 134 -7.32 -6.82 7.14
C SER A 134 -8.40 -7.34 8.10
N GLN A 135 -9.26 -8.24 7.62
CA GLN A 135 -10.30 -8.88 8.43
C GLN A 135 -9.69 -9.69 9.59
N GLU A 136 -8.61 -10.40 9.32
CA GLU A 136 -7.86 -11.20 10.28
C GLU A 136 -7.19 -10.31 11.32
N GLU A 137 -6.59 -9.19 10.88
CA GLU A 137 -5.98 -8.19 11.76
C GLU A 137 -7.01 -7.55 12.68
N THR A 138 -8.20 -7.24 12.15
CA THR A 138 -9.32 -6.69 12.93
C THR A 138 -9.80 -7.67 13.98
N LYS A 139 -9.91 -8.95 13.63
CA LYS A 139 -10.27 -10.02 14.57
C LYS A 139 -9.21 -10.15 15.67
N PHE A 140 -7.93 -10.18 15.30
CA PHE A 140 -6.82 -10.25 16.24
C PHE A 140 -6.82 -9.05 17.20
N ALA A 141 -6.99 -7.83 16.69
CA ALA A 141 -7.00 -6.61 17.51
C ALA A 141 -8.13 -6.62 18.55
N LYS A 142 -9.34 -7.08 18.17
CA LYS A 142 -10.48 -7.20 19.09
C LYS A 142 -10.23 -8.25 20.17
N GLU A 143 -9.79 -9.44 19.78
CA GLU A 143 -9.48 -10.53 20.71
C GLU A 143 -8.36 -10.14 21.68
N TYR A 144 -7.31 -9.48 21.17
CA TYR A 144 -6.20 -8.98 21.98
C TYR A 144 -6.68 -7.93 23.00
N TYR A 145 -7.52 -6.98 22.57
CA TYR A 145 -8.08 -5.96 23.46
C TYR A 145 -8.96 -6.58 24.56
N GLU A 146 -9.86 -7.51 24.20
CA GLU A 146 -10.73 -8.19 25.17
C GLU A 146 -9.93 -9.02 26.19
N ASN A 147 -8.89 -9.71 25.73
CA ASN A 147 -7.98 -10.48 26.60
C ASN A 147 -7.22 -9.56 27.55
N MET A 148 -6.72 -8.43 27.05
CA MET A 148 -6.00 -7.45 27.85
C MET A 148 -6.91 -6.83 28.93
N GLU A 149 -8.13 -6.44 28.57
CA GLU A 149 -9.12 -5.91 29.52
C GLU A 149 -9.53 -6.95 30.57
N THR A 150 -9.74 -8.20 30.17
CA THR A 150 -10.04 -9.30 31.10
C THR A 150 -8.90 -9.50 32.10
N CYS A 151 -7.66 -9.48 31.62
CA CYS A 151 -6.47 -9.58 32.48
C CYS A 151 -6.41 -8.40 33.48
N PHE A 152 -6.58 -7.17 33.02
CA PHE A 152 -6.58 -6.00 33.89
C PHE A 152 -7.72 -6.03 34.92
N GLN A 153 -8.90 -6.50 34.53
CA GLN A 153 -10.04 -6.69 35.43
C GLN A 153 -9.73 -7.65 36.56
N GLN A 154 -9.12 -8.80 36.25
CA GLN A 154 -8.73 -9.80 37.23
C GLN A 154 -7.60 -9.31 38.16
N VAL A 155 -6.62 -8.58 37.63
CA VAL A 155 -5.44 -8.16 38.40
C VAL A 155 -5.75 -7.00 39.34
N ALA A 156 -6.38 -5.93 38.85
CA ALA A 156 -6.45 -4.67 39.60
C ALA A 156 -7.78 -3.92 39.50
N LEU A 157 -8.45 -3.91 38.34
CA LEU A 157 -9.58 -2.99 38.13
C LEU A 157 -10.78 -3.32 39.02
N GLN A 158 -10.95 -4.59 39.45
CA GLN A 158 -12.01 -5.00 40.37
C GLN A 158 -11.99 -4.22 41.71
N TYR A 159 -10.79 -3.88 42.20
CA TYR A 159 -10.60 -3.16 43.47
C TYR A 159 -10.36 -1.66 43.29
N MET A 160 -10.30 -1.18 42.04
CA MET A 160 -9.99 0.22 41.73
C MET A 160 -11.23 1.12 41.88
N PRO A 161 -11.10 2.32 42.49
CA PRO A 161 -12.18 3.30 42.57
C PRO A 161 -12.72 3.69 41.18
N ASN A 162 -14.03 3.91 41.08
CA ASN A 162 -14.71 4.17 39.80
C ASN A 162 -14.15 5.38 39.03
N MET A 163 -13.60 6.38 39.71
CA MET A 163 -13.06 7.59 39.09
C MET A 163 -11.87 7.29 38.17
N GLN A 164 -11.00 6.34 38.54
CA GLN A 164 -9.85 5.94 37.73
C GLN A 164 -10.22 4.96 36.61
N ARG A 165 -11.36 4.28 36.72
CA ARG A 165 -11.90 3.47 35.61
C ARG A 165 -12.36 4.35 34.45
N SER A 166 -12.89 5.54 34.73
CA SER A 166 -13.32 6.52 33.71
C SER A 166 -12.17 7.17 32.94
N GLU A 167 -10.92 7.09 33.40
CA GLU A 167 -9.74 7.62 32.70
C GLU A 167 -9.22 6.66 31.59
N ALA A 168 -10.08 5.79 31.06
CA ALA A 168 -9.70 4.86 29.99
C ALA A 168 -9.14 5.55 28.74
N ASP A 169 -9.66 6.73 28.41
CA ASP A 169 -9.19 7.51 27.25
C ASP A 169 -7.74 8.02 27.39
N GLN A 170 -7.27 8.22 28.63
CA GLN A 170 -5.89 8.62 28.90
C GLN A 170 -4.91 7.45 28.75
N ARG A 171 -5.39 6.21 28.73
CA ARG A 171 -4.59 4.99 28.52
C ARG A 171 -4.35 4.68 27.04
N ILE A 172 -4.99 5.43 26.14
CA ILE A 172 -4.85 5.22 24.70
C ILE A 172 -3.45 5.64 24.27
N VAL A 173 -2.62 4.67 23.91
CA VAL A 173 -1.32 4.91 23.27
C VAL A 173 -1.56 5.35 21.82
N ARG A 174 -0.95 6.48 21.43
CA ARG A 174 -1.08 7.06 20.09
C ARG A 174 0.28 7.15 19.40
N PRO A 175 0.36 6.92 18.08
CA PRO A 175 1.58 7.12 17.33
C PRO A 175 1.95 8.61 17.29
N ASN A 176 3.24 8.91 17.32
CA ASN A 176 3.72 10.28 17.16
C ASN A 176 3.85 10.63 15.67
N LEU A 177 2.84 11.31 15.14
CA LEU A 177 2.79 11.71 13.73
C LEU A 177 3.79 12.83 13.37
N MET A 178 4.32 13.54 14.37
CA MET A 178 5.38 14.53 14.18
C MET A 178 6.80 13.92 14.24
N SER A 179 6.90 12.59 14.26
CA SER A 179 8.19 11.93 14.10
C SER A 179 8.78 12.25 12.73
N HIS A 180 10.06 12.63 12.72
CA HIS A 180 10.79 12.90 11.48
C HIS A 180 11.11 11.59 10.78
N VAL A 181 10.86 11.54 9.48
CA VAL A 181 11.12 10.36 8.65
C VAL A 181 11.91 10.76 7.41
N PHE A 182 12.74 9.84 6.93
CA PHE A 182 13.47 10.02 5.69
C PHE A 182 12.59 9.62 4.52
N ILE A 183 12.47 10.53 3.55
CA ILE A 183 11.70 10.31 2.34
C ILE A 183 12.56 10.38 1.10
N LYS A 184 12.16 9.62 0.09
CA LYS A 184 12.61 9.74 -1.30
C LYS A 184 11.42 10.06 -2.19
N ALA A 185 11.47 11.19 -2.88
CA ALA A 185 10.45 11.57 -3.84
C ALA A 185 10.58 10.73 -5.12
N LYS A 186 9.48 10.09 -5.56
CA LYS A 186 9.43 9.40 -6.85
C LYS A 186 9.13 10.38 -7.98
N VAL A 187 8.25 11.34 -7.70
CA VAL A 187 7.79 12.37 -8.64
C VAL A 187 8.19 13.74 -8.13
N SER A 188 8.38 14.70 -9.04
CA SER A 188 8.58 16.09 -8.65
C SER A 188 7.26 16.66 -8.11
N VAL A 189 7.23 17.05 -6.84
CA VAL A 189 6.07 17.68 -6.20
C VAL A 189 6.50 19.07 -5.73
N PRO A 190 6.07 20.15 -6.42
CA PRO A 190 6.39 21.50 -6.00
C PRO A 190 5.56 21.92 -4.78
N SER A 191 6.07 22.87 -4.00
CA SER A 191 5.35 23.55 -2.91
C SER A 191 4.73 22.63 -1.86
N VAL A 192 5.51 21.71 -1.28
CA VAL A 192 5.05 20.99 -0.09
C VAL A 192 5.24 21.91 1.12
N VAL A 193 4.13 22.28 1.77
CA VAL A 193 4.17 23.09 2.99
C VAL A 193 4.74 22.25 4.13
N VAL A 194 5.91 22.64 4.63
CA VAL A 194 6.62 22.00 5.74
C VAL A 194 6.55 22.93 6.95
N GLY A 195 5.88 22.49 8.02
CA GLY A 195 5.96 23.16 9.32
C GLY A 195 4.87 24.20 9.58
N VAL A 196 5.11 25.01 10.62
CA VAL A 196 4.13 25.97 11.18
C VAL A 196 4.34 27.39 10.62
N ASP A 197 5.47 27.64 9.97
CA ASP A 197 5.89 28.94 9.42
C ASP A 197 5.65 29.06 7.91
N ASP A 198 4.78 28.22 7.34
CA ASP A 198 4.46 28.16 5.89
C ASP A 198 5.71 28.03 4.99
N GLU A 199 6.76 27.34 5.46
CA GLU A 199 7.94 27.06 4.64
C GLU A 199 7.58 26.04 3.54
N GLU A 200 7.57 26.48 2.29
CA GLU A 200 7.36 25.59 1.15
C GLU A 200 8.69 24.97 0.68
N VAL A 201 8.73 23.64 0.59
CA VAL A 201 9.87 22.89 0.08
C VAL A 201 9.48 22.17 -1.21
N ASP A 202 10.27 22.38 -2.27
CA ASP A 202 10.12 21.65 -3.52
C ASP A 202 10.78 20.28 -3.44
N LEU A 203 9.96 19.22 -3.60
CA LEU A 203 10.45 17.86 -3.69
C LEU A 203 10.80 17.54 -5.14
N ALA A 204 12.07 17.67 -5.51
CA ALA A 204 12.54 17.23 -6.83
C ALA A 204 12.51 15.70 -6.96
N ALA A 205 12.32 15.18 -8.18
CA ALA A 205 12.35 13.74 -8.42
C ALA A 205 13.69 13.11 -7.98
N ASN A 206 13.63 11.97 -7.30
CA ASN A 206 14.76 11.25 -6.69
C ASN A 206 15.54 12.01 -5.59
N SER A 207 15.09 13.19 -5.16
CA SER A 207 15.67 13.88 -4.01
C SER A 207 15.26 13.22 -2.68
N GLN A 208 16.09 13.39 -1.65
CA GLN A 208 15.85 12.87 -0.31
C GLN A 208 15.72 14.03 0.67
N HIS A 209 14.73 13.95 1.55
CA HIS A 209 14.42 14.97 2.53
C HIS A 209 14.06 14.34 3.87
N ILE A 210 14.19 15.11 4.94
CA ILE A 210 13.73 14.75 6.28
C ILE A 210 12.61 15.69 6.68
N ILE A 211 11.41 15.15 6.86
CA ILE A 211 10.18 15.92 7.11
C ILE A 211 9.35 15.18 8.16
N PRO A 212 8.59 15.88 9.03
CA PRO A 212 7.60 15.25 9.90
C PRO A 212 6.57 14.43 9.11
N TYR A 213 6.29 13.22 9.58
CA TYR A 213 5.42 12.27 8.87
C TYR A 213 4.00 12.83 8.58
N GLN A 214 3.41 13.59 9.51
CA GLN A 214 2.07 14.17 9.38
C GLN A 214 1.87 14.95 8.06
N LEU A 215 2.89 15.65 7.59
CA LEU A 215 2.80 16.54 6.43
C LEU A 215 2.87 15.80 5.10
N ILE A 216 3.39 14.58 5.12
CA ILE A 216 3.64 13.77 3.93
C ILE A 216 2.75 12.53 3.87
N ALA A 217 1.91 12.30 4.89
CA ALA A 217 1.06 11.11 4.98
C ALA A 217 0.23 10.94 3.70
N ASP A 218 -0.40 12.00 3.21
CA ASP A 218 -1.21 11.97 1.97
C ASP A 218 -0.37 11.63 0.73
N LEU A 219 0.88 12.08 0.67
CA LEU A 219 1.79 11.80 -0.44
C LEU A 219 2.23 10.33 -0.46
N ILE A 220 2.33 9.71 0.72
CA ILE A 220 2.61 8.28 0.86
C ILE A 220 1.39 7.47 0.40
N HIS A 221 0.17 7.85 0.80
CA HIS A 221 -1.06 7.18 0.33
C HIS A 221 -1.22 7.27 -1.20
N LYS A 222 -0.82 8.40 -1.80
CA LYS A 222 -0.81 8.60 -3.27
C LYS A 222 0.37 7.93 -3.98
N ASN A 223 1.24 7.20 -3.27
CA ASN A 223 2.44 6.55 -3.82
C ASN A 223 3.44 7.50 -4.50
N GLN A 224 3.39 8.80 -4.23
CA GLN A 224 4.30 9.81 -4.83
C GLN A 224 5.66 9.85 -4.13
N VAL A 225 5.70 9.41 -2.88
CA VAL A 225 6.88 9.40 -2.01
C VAL A 225 7.07 7.99 -1.44
N LYS A 226 8.33 7.59 -1.26
CA LYS A 226 8.70 6.34 -0.57
C LYS A 226 9.49 6.68 0.69
N LEU A 227 9.25 5.96 1.78
CA LEU A 227 10.07 6.06 2.99
C LEU A 227 11.34 5.23 2.84
N ILE A 228 12.42 5.66 3.50
CA ILE A 228 13.72 4.98 3.53
C ILE A 228 13.99 4.44 4.93
#